data_AF-A0A1E3A4A1-F1
#
_entry.id   AF-A0A1E3A4A1-F1
#
_cell.length_a   1.000
_cell.length_b   1.000
_cell.length_c   1.000
_cell.angle_alpha   90.00
_cell.angle_beta   90.00
_cell.angle_gamma   90.00
#
_symmetry.space_group_name_H-M   'P 1'
#
loop_
_entity.id
_entity.type
_entity.pdbx_description
1 polymer ?
#
loop_
_entity_poly.entity_id
_entity_poly.type
_entity_poly.pdbx_seq_one_letter_code
_entity_poly.pdbx_strand_id
1 'polypeptide(L)'
;MFYAKKTYDNAPEFLKSERYQNISCTVSDTGVTADEYGKKFVLAGTLLDAAGKAVKITRSGSADAYTYALSADPAGILFDTIEVTHGPQPGALMIDGSVNTERLQGNYVAESVQQLVAKMPFIKFFVDGQLQIKEG
;
A
#
# COMPACT_ATOMS: atom_id res chain seq x y z
N MET A 1 -2.07 39.41 -10.09
CA MET A 1 -2.19 38.00 -10.52
C MET A 1 -1.93 37.10 -9.32
N PHE A 2 -2.85 36.17 -9.02
CA PHE A 2 -2.60 35.09 -8.07
C PHE A 2 -2.23 33.84 -8.86
N TYR A 3 -1.08 33.25 -8.58
CA TYR A 3 -0.65 31.99 -9.18
C TYR A 3 -0.98 30.87 -8.20
N ALA A 4 -2.01 30.08 -8.52
CA ALA A 4 -2.30 28.85 -7.80
C ALA A 4 -1.49 27.71 -8.45
N LYS A 5 -0.48 27.20 -7.72
CA LYS A 5 0.27 26.01 -8.15
C LYS A 5 -0.62 24.78 -7.93
N LYS A 6 -1.13 24.19 -9.01
CA LYS A 6 -1.78 22.87 -8.97
C LYS A 6 -0.72 21.81 -9.21
N THR A 7 -0.41 21.04 -8.19
CA THR A 7 0.33 19.78 -8.34
C THR A 7 -0.64 18.74 -8.90
N TYR A 8 -0.28 18.16 -10.04
CA TYR A 8 -1.00 17.03 -10.61
C TYR A 8 -0.28 15.77 -10.18
N ASP A 9 -0.76 15.17 -9.09
CA ASP A 9 -0.33 13.84 -8.69
C ASP A 9 -1.20 12.82 -9.43
N ASN A 10 -0.59 12.05 -10.33
CA ASN A 10 -1.25 10.86 -10.88
C ASN A 10 -1.11 9.75 -9.84
N ALA A 11 -2.23 9.09 -9.51
CA ALA A 11 -2.15 7.82 -8.78
C ALA A 11 -1.31 6.85 -9.64
N PRO A 12 -0.15 6.38 -9.18
CA PRO A 12 0.63 5.44 -9.95
C PRO A 12 -0.20 4.16 -10.11
N GLU A 13 -0.49 3.75 -11.35
CA GLU A 13 -1.02 2.43 -11.65
C GLU A 13 -0.07 1.34 -11.11
N PHE A 14 -0.33 0.87 -9.91
CA PHE A 14 0.48 -0.21 -9.32
C PHE A 14 0.11 -1.58 -9.91
N LEU A 15 -0.97 -1.68 -10.67
CA LEU A 15 -1.40 -2.92 -11.32
C LEU A 15 -0.47 -3.30 -12.48
N LYS A 16 -0.04 -4.56 -12.50
CA LYS A 16 0.78 -5.15 -13.58
C LYS A 16 -0.05 -5.99 -14.55
N SER A 17 -1.25 -6.41 -14.15
CA SER A 17 -2.15 -7.29 -14.91
C SER A 17 -3.59 -6.78 -14.82
N GLU A 18 -4.35 -6.87 -15.91
CA GLU A 18 -5.77 -6.48 -15.96
C GLU A 18 -6.69 -7.37 -15.10
N ARG A 19 -6.22 -8.56 -14.72
CA ARG A 19 -6.98 -9.48 -13.85
C ARG A 19 -6.60 -9.26 -12.39
N TYR A 20 -7.57 -8.87 -11.60
CA TYR A 20 -7.49 -8.66 -10.16
C TYR A 20 -8.84 -8.94 -9.50
N GLN A 21 -8.83 -9.24 -8.20
CA GLN A 21 -10.04 -9.40 -7.40
C GLN A 21 -10.02 -8.45 -6.22
N ASN A 22 -11.06 -7.62 -6.13
CA ASN A 22 -11.27 -6.70 -5.03
C ASN A 22 -12.44 -7.13 -4.16
N ILE A 23 -12.32 -6.87 -2.86
CA ILE A 23 -13.40 -6.97 -1.88
C ILE A 23 -13.64 -5.60 -1.26
N SER A 24 -14.86 -5.37 -0.76
CA SER A 24 -15.14 -4.16 0.02
C SER A 24 -14.48 -4.25 1.39
N CYS A 25 -13.79 -3.19 1.80
CA CYS A 25 -13.27 -3.03 3.16
C CYS A 25 -13.64 -1.65 3.72
N THR A 26 -13.56 -1.52 5.03
CA THR A 26 -13.62 -0.21 5.69
C THR A 26 -12.20 0.27 5.90
N VAL A 27 -11.84 1.46 5.41
CA VAL A 27 -10.52 2.07 5.63
C VAL A 27 -10.57 2.93 6.89
N SER A 28 -9.69 2.66 7.85
CA SER A 28 -9.61 3.39 9.12
C SER A 28 -8.81 4.68 8.97
N ASP A 29 -9.21 5.74 9.70
CA ASP A 29 -8.45 7.00 9.80
C ASP A 29 -7.32 6.95 10.86
N THR A 30 -7.21 5.82 11.56
CA THR A 30 -6.26 5.64 12.67
C THR A 30 -4.82 5.69 12.19
N GLY A 31 -4.07 6.72 12.62
CA GLY A 31 -2.65 6.87 12.30
C GLY A 31 -2.37 7.45 10.92
N VAL A 32 -3.40 7.96 10.22
CA VAL A 32 -3.30 8.75 8.99
C VAL A 32 -3.06 10.21 9.35
N THR A 33 -1.95 10.76 8.86
CA THR A 33 -1.60 12.17 9.03
C THR A 33 -2.43 13.03 8.09
N ALA A 34 -2.94 14.15 8.59
CA ALA A 34 -3.64 15.12 7.75
C ALA A 34 -2.65 15.89 6.87
N ASP A 35 -3.09 16.33 5.70
CA ASP A 35 -2.35 17.24 4.83
C ASP A 35 -2.38 18.69 5.36
N GLU A 36 -1.81 19.62 4.57
CA GLU A 36 -1.76 21.06 4.89
C GLU A 36 -3.15 21.72 5.00
N TYR A 37 -4.18 21.12 4.40
CA TYR A 37 -5.58 21.55 4.46
C TYR A 37 -6.40 20.80 5.51
N GLY A 38 -5.78 19.95 6.34
CA GLY A 38 -6.45 19.19 7.39
C GLY A 38 -7.18 17.94 6.90
N LYS A 39 -7.00 17.56 5.63
CA LYS A 39 -7.64 16.37 5.06
C LYS A 39 -6.78 15.12 5.26
N LYS A 40 -7.42 14.00 5.58
CA LYS A 40 -6.72 12.72 5.74
C LYS A 40 -6.94 11.85 4.51
N PHE A 41 -5.87 11.49 3.82
CA PHE A 41 -5.94 10.61 2.64
C PHE A 41 -5.16 9.33 2.88
N VAL A 42 -5.78 8.20 2.54
CA VAL A 42 -5.08 6.93 2.40
C VAL A 42 -4.93 6.70 0.90
N LEU A 43 -3.68 6.71 0.43
CA LEU A 43 -3.37 6.65 -1.00
C LEU A 43 -3.56 5.23 -1.55
N ALA A 44 -3.99 5.14 -2.80
CA ALA A 44 -4.01 3.90 -3.58
C ALA A 44 -2.62 3.23 -3.59
N GLY A 45 -2.56 1.91 -3.44
CA GLY A 45 -1.32 1.15 -3.33
C GLY A 45 -0.79 1.01 -1.90
N THR A 46 -1.50 1.50 -0.88
CA THR A 46 -1.16 1.30 0.53
C THR A 46 -1.57 -0.10 1.00
N LEU A 47 -0.73 -0.76 1.79
CA LEU A 47 -1.04 -2.04 2.44
C LEU A 47 -2.04 -1.82 3.59
N LEU A 48 -3.12 -2.58 3.64
CA LEU A 48 -4.12 -2.53 4.72
C LEU A 48 -4.16 -3.86 5.48
N ASP A 49 -4.38 -3.79 6.79
CA ASP A 49 -4.68 -4.95 7.63
C ASP A 49 -6.16 -5.34 7.57
N ALA A 50 -6.53 -6.44 8.23
CA ALA A 50 -7.92 -6.92 8.27
C ALA A 50 -8.90 -5.95 8.96
N ALA A 51 -8.39 -5.02 9.78
CA ALA A 51 -9.18 -3.97 10.42
C ALA A 51 -9.25 -2.69 9.57
N GLY A 52 -8.61 -2.67 8.39
CA GLY A 52 -8.62 -1.53 7.48
C GLY A 52 -7.61 -0.45 7.80
N LYS A 53 -6.63 -0.72 8.66
CA LYS A 53 -5.58 0.22 9.03
C LYS A 53 -4.37 0.07 8.11
N ALA A 54 -3.75 1.20 7.79
CA ALA A 54 -2.51 1.23 7.01
C ALA A 54 -1.37 0.49 7.73
N VAL A 55 -0.84 -0.55 7.09
CA VAL A 55 0.31 -1.32 7.56
C VAL A 55 1.57 -0.54 7.23
N LYS A 56 2.40 -0.30 8.24
CA LYS A 56 3.69 0.35 8.11
C LYS A 56 4.79 -0.71 8.16
N ILE A 57 5.77 -0.58 7.28
CA ILE A 57 6.98 -1.40 7.31
C ILE A 57 8.09 -0.56 7.91
N THR A 58 8.70 -1.07 8.98
CA THR A 58 9.86 -0.46 9.62
C THR A 58 11.10 -1.26 9.31
N ARG A 59 12.14 -0.59 8.84
CA ARG A 59 13.47 -1.16 8.62
C ARG A 59 14.34 -0.97 9.87
N SER A 60 14.94 -2.05 10.35
CA SER A 60 15.91 -2.06 11.44
C SER A 60 17.18 -2.81 11.03
N GLY A 61 18.34 -2.42 11.56
CA GLY A 61 19.62 -3.09 11.27
C GLY A 61 20.66 -2.18 10.62
N SER A 62 21.73 -2.80 10.12
CA SER A 62 22.86 -2.14 9.43
C SER A 62 22.90 -2.54 7.95
N ALA A 63 23.72 -1.83 7.16
CA ALA A 63 23.77 -1.86 5.69
C ALA A 63 23.80 -3.26 5.04
N ASP A 64 24.29 -4.28 5.75
CA ASP A 64 24.43 -5.66 5.25
C ASP A 64 23.38 -6.65 5.78
N ALA A 65 22.52 -6.24 6.72
CA ALA A 65 21.52 -7.11 7.37
C ALA A 65 20.30 -6.30 7.84
N TYR A 66 19.54 -5.76 6.90
CA TYR A 66 18.27 -5.12 7.21
C TYR A 66 17.18 -6.14 7.51
N THR A 67 16.44 -5.89 8.59
CA THR A 67 15.23 -6.62 8.96
C THR A 67 14.02 -5.72 8.76
N TYR A 68 12.99 -6.25 8.11
CA TYR A 68 11.74 -5.54 7.82
C TYR A 68 10.63 -6.10 8.70
N ALA A 69 10.12 -5.27 9.60
CA ALA A 69 9.01 -5.62 10.46
C ALA A 69 7.72 -4.94 9.97
N LEU A 70 6.66 -5.73 9.82
CA LEU A 70 5.32 -5.26 9.52
C LEU A 70 4.62 -4.85 10.83
N SER A 71 3.95 -3.69 10.85
CA SER A 71 3.21 -3.24 12.03
C SER A 71 1.99 -4.12 12.36
N ALA A 72 1.45 -4.80 11.35
CA ALA A 72 0.32 -5.73 11.43
C ALA A 72 0.36 -6.67 10.21
N ASP A 73 -0.36 -7.79 10.28
CA ASP A 73 -0.51 -8.69 9.14
C ASP A 73 -1.32 -8.03 8.03
N PRO A 74 -0.75 -7.84 6.82
CA PRO A 74 -1.47 -7.24 5.70
C PRO A 74 -2.53 -8.22 5.16
N ALA A 75 -3.74 -7.71 4.97
CA ALA A 75 -4.86 -8.44 4.36
C ALA A 75 -4.97 -8.17 2.85
N GLY A 76 -4.47 -7.02 2.38
CA GLY A 76 -4.47 -6.67 0.96
C GLY A 76 -3.94 -5.27 0.67
N ILE A 77 -4.18 -4.81 -0.55
CA ILE A 77 -3.72 -3.49 -1.04
C ILE A 77 -4.93 -2.62 -1.37
N LEU A 78 -4.94 -1.38 -0.91
CA LEU A 78 -6.01 -0.42 -1.20
C LEU A 78 -5.98 -0.03 -2.69
N PHE A 79 -7.10 -0.14 -3.38
CA PHE A 79 -7.18 0.08 -4.82
C PHE A 79 -7.30 1.56 -5.20
N ASP A 80 -8.09 2.34 -4.46
CA ASP A 80 -8.36 3.75 -4.72
C ASP A 80 -7.95 4.63 -3.54
N THR A 81 -7.58 5.88 -3.82
CA THR A 81 -7.30 6.84 -2.77
C THR A 81 -8.59 7.24 -2.06
N ILE A 82 -8.65 7.02 -0.75
CA ILE A 82 -9.84 7.31 0.07
C ILE A 82 -9.55 8.47 1.02
N GLU A 83 -10.46 9.45 1.05
CA GLU A 83 -10.44 10.54 2.02
C GLU A 83 -11.16 10.12 3.31
N VAL A 84 -10.42 9.95 4.41
CA VAL A 84 -10.93 9.51 5.73
C VAL A 84 -11.01 10.67 6.75
N THR A 85 -11.16 11.92 6.27
CA THR A 85 -11.16 13.14 7.10
C THR A 85 -12.22 13.11 8.20
N HIS A 86 -13.39 12.54 7.93
CA HIS A 86 -14.54 12.50 8.84
C HIS A 86 -14.79 11.11 9.44
N GLY A 87 -13.75 10.28 9.49
CA GLY A 87 -13.80 8.93 10.03
C GLY A 87 -13.72 7.85 8.95
N PRO A 88 -13.96 6.59 9.33
CA PRO A 88 -13.74 5.44 8.44
C PRO A 88 -14.65 5.49 7.21
N GLN A 89 -14.08 5.16 6.06
CA GLN A 89 -14.77 5.19 4.76
C GLN A 89 -14.71 3.83 4.06
N PRO A 90 -15.70 3.49 3.23
CA PRO A 90 -15.63 2.29 2.40
C PRO A 90 -14.53 2.45 1.34
N GLY A 91 -13.79 1.37 1.09
CA GLY A 91 -12.77 1.27 0.05
C GLY A 91 -12.75 -0.11 -0.58
N ALA A 92 -12.00 -0.23 -1.68
CA ALA A 92 -11.78 -1.50 -2.36
C ALA A 92 -10.40 -2.07 -1.98
N LEU A 93 -10.39 -3.26 -1.40
CA LEU A 93 -9.18 -3.98 -1.03
C LEU A 93 -8.90 -5.07 -2.07
N MET A 94 -7.75 -5.00 -2.72
CA MET A 94 -7.29 -6.04 -3.64
C MET A 94 -6.70 -7.21 -2.86
N ILE A 95 -7.20 -8.42 -3.13
CA ILE A 95 -6.80 -9.68 -2.48
C ILE A 95 -6.10 -10.65 -3.43
N ASP A 96 -6.32 -10.51 -4.74
CA ASP A 96 -5.69 -11.30 -5.79
C ASP A 96 -5.34 -10.38 -6.95
N GLY A 97 -4.17 -10.59 -7.55
CA GLY A 97 -3.72 -9.81 -8.69
C GLY A 97 -2.22 -9.81 -8.85
N SER A 98 -1.73 -8.98 -9.77
CA SER A 98 -0.30 -8.75 -9.97
C SER A 98 0.01 -7.28 -9.83
N VAL A 99 1.00 -6.94 -9.01
CA VAL A 99 1.36 -5.56 -8.71
C VAL A 99 2.85 -5.30 -8.90
N ASN A 100 3.18 -4.08 -9.32
CA ASN A 100 4.54 -3.57 -9.29
C ASN A 100 4.81 -2.92 -7.92
N THR A 101 5.72 -3.51 -7.14
CA THR A 101 6.06 -3.03 -5.79
C THR A 101 6.69 -1.64 -5.77
N GLU A 102 7.36 -1.25 -6.85
CA GLU A 102 7.99 0.07 -6.96
C GLU A 102 6.97 1.21 -7.03
N ARG A 103 5.72 0.88 -7.38
CA ARG A 103 4.60 1.83 -7.50
C ARG A 103 3.66 1.79 -6.29
N LEU A 104 3.89 0.88 -5.34
CA LEU A 104 3.10 0.80 -4.11
C LEU A 104 3.46 1.92 -3.15
N GLN A 105 2.51 2.27 -2.29
CA GLN A 105 2.67 3.32 -1.29
C GLN A 105 3.17 2.72 0.02
N GLY A 106 4.16 3.38 0.60
CA GLY A 106 4.78 2.97 1.85
C GLY A 106 6.30 2.84 1.74
N ASN A 107 6.97 2.95 2.87
CA ASN A 107 8.42 2.85 2.92
C ASN A 107 8.84 1.38 2.88
N TYR A 108 9.95 1.09 2.20
CA TYR A 108 10.60 -0.24 2.18
C TYR A 108 9.74 -1.39 1.63
N VAL A 109 8.67 -1.08 0.87
CA VAL A 109 7.74 -2.09 0.33
C VAL A 109 8.48 -3.07 -0.61
N ALA A 110 9.27 -2.55 -1.55
CA ALA A 110 10.04 -3.36 -2.49
C ALA A 110 11.04 -4.30 -1.80
N GLU A 111 11.67 -3.84 -0.71
CA GLU A 111 12.66 -4.64 0.04
C GLU A 111 12.00 -5.70 0.96
N SER A 112 10.76 -5.46 1.39
CA SER A 112 9.99 -6.36 2.26
C SER A 112 9.13 -7.40 1.52
N VAL A 113 9.29 -7.53 0.20
CA VAL A 113 8.44 -8.35 -0.68
C VAL A 113 8.30 -9.80 -0.22
N GLN A 114 9.36 -10.40 0.33
CA GLN A 114 9.34 -11.77 0.82
C GLN A 114 8.33 -11.99 1.96
N GLN A 115 8.20 -11.02 2.86
CA GLN A 115 7.20 -11.07 3.94
C GLN A 115 5.78 -10.91 3.37
N LEU A 116 5.62 -10.05 2.36
CA LEU A 116 4.35 -9.81 1.69
C LEU A 116 3.86 -11.04 0.92
N VAL A 117 4.74 -11.70 0.15
CA VAL A 117 4.41 -12.94 -0.57
C VAL A 117 4.02 -14.05 0.41
N ALA A 118 4.67 -14.13 1.58
CA ALA A 118 4.35 -15.14 2.58
C ALA A 118 2.98 -14.93 3.25
N LYS A 119 2.54 -13.67 3.43
CA LYS A 119 1.27 -13.33 4.06
C LYS A 119 0.11 -13.22 3.06
N MET A 120 0.39 -12.80 1.83
CA MET A 120 -0.58 -12.61 0.74
C MET A 120 -0.20 -13.49 -0.47
N PRO A 121 -0.44 -14.82 -0.41
CA PRO A 121 0.01 -15.76 -1.44
C PRO A 121 -0.68 -15.60 -2.80
N PHE A 122 -1.84 -14.93 -2.83
CA PHE A 122 -2.63 -14.69 -4.04
C PHE A 122 -2.19 -13.43 -4.80
N ILE A 123 -1.42 -12.55 -4.15
CA ILE A 123 -0.90 -11.34 -4.79
C ILE A 123 0.52 -11.62 -5.30
N LYS A 124 0.70 -11.45 -6.60
CA LYS A 124 1.99 -11.58 -7.27
C LYS A 124 2.71 -10.23 -7.26
N PHE A 125 3.83 -10.18 -6.57
CA PHE A 125 4.65 -8.98 -6.46
C PHE A 125 5.78 -9.00 -7.50
N PHE A 126 5.91 -7.91 -8.25
CA PHE A 126 6.99 -7.71 -9.22
C PHE A 126 7.94 -6.61 -8.74
N VAL A 127 9.23 -6.91 -8.72
CA VAL A 127 10.34 -5.95 -8.47
C VAL A 127 11.22 -5.94 -9.72
N ASP A 128 11.53 -4.77 -10.28
CA ASP A 128 12.33 -4.63 -11.53
C ASP A 128 11.81 -5.49 -12.70
N GLY A 129 10.49 -5.74 -12.73
CA GLY A 129 9.86 -6.59 -13.74
C GLY A 129 10.02 -8.10 -13.52
N GLN A 130 10.66 -8.54 -12.44
CA GLN A 130 10.79 -9.95 -12.06
C GLN A 130 9.77 -10.33 -10.98
N LEU A 131 9.11 -11.48 -11.15
CA LEU A 131 8.18 -12.03 -10.17
C LEU A 131 8.94 -12.50 -8.94
N GLN A 132 8.58 -11.97 -7.78
CA GLN A 132 9.11 -12.40 -6.50
C GLN A 132 8.29 -13.58 -5.98
N ILE A 133 8.97 -14.71 -5.78
CA ILE A 133 8.42 -15.90 -5.15
C ILE A 133 8.98 -16.02 -3.74
N LYS A 134 8.21 -16.67 -2.86
CA LYS A 134 8.66 -16.96 -1.50
C LYS A 134 9.92 -17.83 -1.58
N GLU A 135 11.04 -17.33 -1.07
CA GLU A 135 12.21 -18.17 -0.87
C GLU A 135 11.90 -19.19 0.25
N GLY A 136 12.15 -20.46 -0.06
CA GLY A 136 11.81 -21.62 0.77
C GLY A 136 12.70 -21.79 1.98
#